data_AF-V5I352-F1
#
_entry.id   AF-V5I352-F1
#
_cell.length_a   1.000
_cell.length_b   1.000
_cell.length_c   1.000
_cell.angle_alpha   90.00
_cell.angle_beta   90.00
_cell.angle_gamma   90.00
#
_symmetry.space_group_name_H-M   'P 1'
#
loop_
_entity.id
_entity.type
_entity.pdbx_description
1 polymer ?
#
loop_
_entity_poly.entity_id
_entity_poly.type
_entity_poly.pdbx_seq_one_letter_code
_entity_poly.pdbx_strand_id
1 'polypeptide(L)'
;MAANSDFKTDVLHFLVDTYAGRFASGDDNAAQNVAIRKVLQGAILKALVPAKKTKLSDFAELLVSLLAHMKALSASWRSSEARKQLKRARSLVDKVDSAAGLPEGVATAFKVLLCYLTVLVSLEVAEDPSVLQDLCSCAKQLLAEEEEGERLDGWVHLVVDTTLSTLSMSSQPVRTVATTAFSLVRGHLSDASLELLLKVFRSKKDEDEDEDEEDEDEEEAMNEEMDEEESESEESDIDSEDKSGPDEELRARLRLALGTAAAAEDAEESSEAEIIPTDEQMFQLDGAIAEAFKSRLGPSKKELSKEQTDNIHFQIRCLDLVTAYAEGGPPLHHLVKIVKVLVAASSLPEFRSNQAATNAVANTLQAINGVRKFSSVSDVRDDIEALAATVMEQTVLVSNVNTKNALSATCTFLVRCHKKICSDLGVVSKGTPWYIAMYMKSLASYLDESSHISPQLFVKFMEAFPEHCYDFIVALGEKAASCLQRNHKRLQMLGLLVAALRLIQVESVPKQKLGASLTELADLSVKMLSEMVEKKEPKMSVAVELCDLLLLASKQSAAVGLESPVRGNTPLASTLASLKGFKVSKEKLLKRKINEILREIQGSKVTDASQGSKSQKKKRPASVEGDATSKKAKKKA
;
A
#
# COMPACT_ATOMS: atom_id res chain seq x y z
N MET A 1 8.53 15.68 -32.55
CA MET A 1 8.96 15.69 -31.14
C MET A 1 10.10 16.70 -30.91
N ALA A 2 11.11 16.77 -31.79
CA ALA A 2 12.21 17.74 -31.69
C ALA A 2 11.76 19.20 -31.47
N ALA A 3 10.86 19.74 -32.29
CA ALA A 3 10.36 21.12 -32.15
C ALA A 3 9.67 21.44 -30.80
N ASN A 4 9.15 20.42 -30.09
CA ASN A 4 8.54 20.60 -28.77
C ASN A 4 9.58 20.51 -27.64
N SER A 5 10.70 19.81 -27.87
CA SER A 5 11.84 19.73 -26.96
C SER A 5 12.62 21.06 -26.95
N ASP A 6 12.84 21.63 -28.13
CA ASP A 6 13.54 22.92 -28.28
C ASP A 6 12.73 24.04 -27.63
N PHE A 7 11.42 24.11 -27.89
CA PHE A 7 10.53 25.08 -27.24
C PHE A 7 10.53 24.96 -25.71
N LYS A 8 10.49 23.73 -25.17
CA LYS A 8 10.53 23.51 -23.71
C LYS A 8 11.86 23.97 -23.10
N THR A 9 12.96 23.73 -23.80
CA THR A 9 14.31 24.16 -23.40
C THR A 9 14.39 25.69 -23.39
N ASP A 10 13.91 26.35 -24.45
CA ASP A 10 13.90 27.81 -24.56
C ASP A 10 13.07 28.48 -23.46
N VAL A 11 11.90 27.91 -23.14
CA VAL A 11 11.05 28.40 -22.04
C VAL A 11 11.76 28.25 -20.70
N LEU A 12 12.43 27.13 -20.45
CA LEU A 12 13.19 26.92 -19.21
C LEU A 12 14.36 27.89 -19.09
N HIS A 13 15.11 28.10 -20.18
CA HIS A 13 16.21 29.07 -20.21
C HIS A 13 15.69 30.48 -19.92
N PHE A 14 14.61 30.90 -20.57
CA PHE A 14 13.99 32.20 -20.32
C PHE A 14 13.55 32.39 -18.87
N LEU A 15 12.92 31.38 -18.27
CA LEU A 15 12.48 31.44 -16.87
C LEU A 15 13.67 31.52 -15.90
N VAL A 16 14.74 30.77 -16.17
CA VAL A 16 15.97 30.80 -15.37
C VAL A 16 16.71 32.13 -15.52
N ASP A 17 16.81 32.68 -16.74
CA ASP A 17 17.41 34.00 -16.99
C ASP A 17 16.64 35.09 -16.23
N THR A 18 15.31 35.03 -16.29
CA THR A 18 14.43 35.96 -15.58
C THR A 18 14.62 35.84 -14.06
N TYR A 19 14.72 34.61 -13.54
CA TYR A 19 14.97 34.37 -12.12
C TYR A 19 16.33 34.92 -11.69
N ALA A 20 17.40 34.50 -12.38
CA ALA A 20 18.77 34.88 -12.05
C ALA A 20 18.97 36.40 -12.17
N GLY A 21 18.47 37.03 -13.23
CA GLY A 21 18.60 38.48 -13.44
C GLY A 21 17.82 39.31 -12.42
N ARG A 22 16.59 38.90 -12.07
CA ARG A 22 15.73 39.66 -11.15
C ARG A 22 16.20 39.59 -9.70
N PHE A 23 16.74 38.44 -9.31
CA PHE A 23 17.16 38.21 -7.93
C PHE A 23 18.68 38.32 -7.74
N ALA A 24 19.44 38.80 -8.73
CA ALA A 24 20.90 39.02 -8.66
C ALA A 24 21.34 40.16 -7.72
N SER A 25 20.49 41.17 -7.47
CA SER A 25 20.83 42.38 -6.67
C SER A 25 20.01 42.47 -5.38
N GLY A 26 20.67 42.77 -4.26
CA GLY A 26 20.21 42.54 -2.90
C GLY A 26 19.14 43.45 -2.30
N ASP A 27 17.89 43.35 -2.78
CA ASP A 27 16.74 43.89 -2.06
C ASP A 27 15.51 42.94 -2.12
N ASP A 28 15.72 41.72 -1.60
CA ASP A 28 14.80 40.58 -1.75
C ASP A 28 13.72 40.44 -0.67
N ASN A 29 13.86 41.14 0.45
CA ASN A 29 13.00 40.92 1.61
C ASN A 29 11.66 41.68 1.53
N ALA A 30 11.43 42.45 0.46
CA ALA A 30 10.10 42.97 0.18
C ALA A 30 9.14 41.79 -0.07
N ALA A 31 8.02 41.74 0.64
CA ALA A 31 7.03 40.65 0.53
C ALA A 31 6.61 40.34 -0.92
N GLN A 32 6.59 41.36 -1.78
CA GLN A 32 6.31 41.22 -3.21
C GLN A 32 7.40 40.45 -3.98
N ASN A 33 8.69 40.64 -3.65
CA ASN A 33 9.80 39.90 -4.27
C ASN A 33 9.80 38.44 -3.83
N VAL A 34 9.48 38.15 -2.56
CA VAL A 34 9.29 36.78 -2.05
C VAL A 34 8.16 36.05 -2.79
N ALA A 35 7.02 36.71 -3.00
CA ALA A 35 5.89 36.13 -3.74
C ALA A 35 6.26 35.84 -5.20
N ILE A 36 6.91 36.78 -5.89
CA ILE A 36 7.34 36.61 -7.29
C ILE A 36 8.37 35.49 -7.40
N ARG A 37 9.29 35.37 -6.43
CA ARG A 37 10.28 34.29 -6.36
C ARG A 37 9.59 32.93 -6.31
N LYS A 38 8.64 32.74 -5.39
CA LYS A 38 7.86 31.50 -5.26
C LYS A 38 7.09 31.15 -6.54
N VAL A 39 6.52 32.15 -7.22
CA VAL A 39 5.81 31.94 -8.49
C VAL A 39 6.78 31.47 -9.60
N LEU A 40 7.94 32.12 -9.74
CA LEU A 40 8.94 31.74 -10.73
C LEU A 40 9.54 30.34 -10.43
N GLN A 41 9.88 30.07 -9.17
CA GLN A 41 10.30 28.74 -8.71
C GLN A 41 9.24 27.69 -9.09
N GLY A 42 7.97 27.92 -8.74
CA GLY A 42 6.87 27.00 -9.06
C GLY A 42 6.67 26.80 -10.56
N ALA A 43 6.82 27.83 -11.38
CA ALA A 43 6.75 27.74 -12.83
C ALA A 43 7.89 26.89 -13.41
N ILE A 44 9.12 27.10 -12.95
CA ILE A 44 10.29 26.31 -13.36
C ILE A 44 10.09 24.84 -12.96
N LEU A 45 9.70 24.55 -11.72
CA LEU A 45 9.49 23.17 -11.25
C LEU A 45 8.40 22.44 -12.03
N LYS A 46 7.28 23.12 -12.34
CA LYS A 46 6.20 22.55 -13.17
C LYS A 46 6.68 22.28 -14.60
N ALA A 47 7.48 23.18 -15.18
CA ALA A 47 8.08 22.97 -16.49
C ALA A 47 9.09 21.80 -16.47
N LEU A 48 9.77 21.56 -15.35
CA LEU A 48 10.71 20.45 -15.17
C LEU A 48 10.07 19.09 -14.91
N VAL A 49 8.74 18.98 -14.88
CA VAL A 49 8.09 17.65 -14.82
C VAL A 49 8.20 16.97 -16.20
N PRO A 50 8.70 15.72 -16.29
CA PRO A 50 8.71 14.97 -17.53
C PRO A 50 7.27 14.64 -17.96
N ALA A 51 6.97 14.75 -19.26
CA ALA A 51 5.67 14.31 -19.75
C ALA A 51 5.62 12.78 -19.76
N LYS A 52 4.43 12.19 -19.60
CA LYS A 52 4.25 10.72 -19.53
C LYS A 52 4.86 9.91 -20.69
N LYS A 53 5.12 10.55 -21.84
CA LYS A 53 5.70 9.92 -23.05
C LYS A 53 7.16 10.30 -23.31
N THR A 54 7.74 11.19 -22.50
CA THR A 54 9.13 11.62 -22.65
C THR A 54 10.05 10.47 -22.26
N LYS A 55 11.05 10.16 -23.09
CA LYS A 55 12.09 9.21 -22.68
C LYS A 55 12.91 9.82 -21.56
N LEU A 56 13.26 9.01 -20.58
CA LEU A 56 14.07 9.43 -19.43
C LEU A 56 15.47 9.89 -19.81
N SER A 57 16.05 9.31 -20.87
CA SER A 57 17.28 9.79 -21.50
C SER A 57 17.15 11.26 -21.94
N ASP A 58 16.10 11.58 -22.70
CA ASP A 58 15.85 12.93 -23.22
C ASP A 58 15.61 13.93 -22.07
N PHE A 59 14.97 13.47 -20.99
CA PHE A 59 14.77 14.28 -19.79
C PHE A 59 16.08 14.56 -19.04
N ALA A 60 16.96 13.56 -18.91
CA ALA A 60 18.28 13.73 -18.34
C ALA A 60 19.12 14.72 -19.18
N GLU A 61 19.09 14.60 -20.51
CA GLU A 61 19.76 15.54 -21.42
C GLU A 61 19.25 16.97 -21.26
N LEU A 62 17.93 17.16 -21.14
CA LEU A 62 17.33 18.46 -20.87
C LEU A 62 17.86 19.07 -19.55
N LEU A 63 17.90 18.28 -18.48
CA LEU A 63 18.43 18.72 -17.19
C LEU A 63 19.92 19.07 -17.26
N VAL A 64 20.70 18.27 -17.98
CA VAL A 64 22.14 18.49 -18.19
C VAL A 64 22.38 19.77 -19.01
N SER A 65 21.56 20.03 -20.03
CA SER A 65 21.58 21.26 -20.82
C SER A 65 21.23 22.49 -19.97
N LEU A 66 20.16 22.40 -19.18
CA LEU A 66 19.75 23.47 -18.27
C LEU A 66 20.85 23.78 -17.24
N LEU A 67 21.50 22.75 -16.69
CA LEU A 67 22.60 22.93 -15.74
C LEU A 67 23.80 23.64 -16.39
N ALA A 68 24.09 23.36 -17.66
CA ALA A 68 25.13 24.05 -18.41
C ALA A 68 24.78 25.53 -18.62
N HIS A 69 23.52 25.83 -18.94
CA HIS A 69 23.02 27.22 -19.06
C HIS A 69 23.11 27.96 -17.73
N MET A 70 22.64 27.37 -16.63
CA MET A 70 22.76 27.93 -15.29
C MET A 70 24.21 28.19 -14.88
N LYS A 71 25.13 27.30 -15.24
CA LYS A 71 26.58 27.49 -15.00
C LYS A 71 27.16 28.63 -15.85
N ALA A 72 26.71 28.83 -17.08
CA ALA A 72 27.12 29.97 -17.91
C ALA A 72 26.71 31.30 -17.27
N LEU A 73 25.55 31.31 -16.60
CA LEU A 73 25.07 32.43 -15.78
C LEU A 73 25.75 32.52 -14.40
N SER A 74 26.81 31.76 -14.12
CA SER A 74 27.45 31.67 -12.78
C SER A 74 27.69 33.02 -12.11
N ALA A 75 28.06 34.06 -12.87
CA ALA A 75 28.27 35.42 -12.36
C ALA A 75 26.99 36.11 -11.84
N SER A 76 25.82 35.71 -12.35
CA SER A 76 24.50 36.24 -11.99
C SER A 76 23.94 35.60 -10.71
N TRP A 77 24.49 34.46 -10.26
CA TRP A 77 24.05 33.79 -9.04
C TRP A 77 24.73 34.37 -7.80
N ARG A 78 23.93 34.83 -6.85
CA ARG A 78 24.40 35.44 -5.60
C ARG A 78 25.15 34.46 -4.72
N SER A 79 24.55 33.30 -4.47
CA SER A 79 25.10 32.31 -3.57
C SER A 79 26.42 31.75 -4.12
N SER A 80 27.52 32.01 -3.41
CA SER A 80 28.81 31.36 -3.66
C SER A 80 28.68 29.84 -3.58
N GLU A 81 27.78 29.35 -2.73
CA GLU A 81 27.49 27.93 -2.57
C GLU A 81 26.77 27.38 -3.81
N ALA A 82 25.74 28.06 -4.33
CA ALA A 82 25.06 27.65 -5.57
C ALA A 82 26.04 27.54 -6.76
N ARG A 83 26.96 28.51 -6.90
CA ARG A 83 28.04 28.46 -7.92
C ARG A 83 28.95 27.25 -7.76
N LYS A 84 29.36 26.96 -6.52
CA LYS A 84 30.22 25.81 -6.20
C LYS A 84 29.51 24.49 -6.51
N GLN A 85 28.23 24.37 -6.16
CA GLN A 85 27.42 23.17 -6.43
C GLN A 85 27.18 22.97 -7.94
N LEU A 86 26.83 24.01 -8.69
CA LEU A 86 26.71 23.96 -10.15
C LEU A 86 28.00 23.44 -10.83
N LYS A 87 29.16 23.95 -10.41
CA LYS A 87 30.46 23.50 -10.94
C LYS A 87 30.75 22.04 -10.58
N ARG A 88 30.46 21.65 -9.33
CA ARG A 88 30.69 20.28 -8.81
C ARG A 88 29.81 19.27 -9.54
N ALA A 89 28.50 19.52 -9.58
CA ALA A 89 27.51 18.68 -10.23
C ALA A 89 27.83 18.49 -11.71
N ARG A 90 28.17 19.57 -12.43
CA ARG A 90 28.55 19.44 -13.85
C ARG A 90 29.76 18.53 -14.05
N SER A 91 30.82 18.69 -13.25
CA SER A 91 32.01 17.83 -13.39
C SER A 91 31.70 16.37 -13.05
N LEU A 92 30.74 16.11 -12.16
CA LEU A 92 30.32 14.76 -11.82
C LEU A 92 29.53 14.12 -12.96
N VAL A 93 28.63 14.86 -13.61
CA VAL A 93 27.94 14.40 -14.83
C VAL A 93 28.95 13.98 -15.89
N ASP A 94 29.93 14.84 -16.19
CA ASP A 94 30.95 14.55 -17.21
C ASP A 94 31.77 13.28 -16.86
N LYS A 95 32.07 13.07 -15.56
CA LYS A 95 32.76 11.87 -15.07
C LYS A 95 31.90 10.61 -15.17
N VAL A 96 30.61 10.68 -14.83
CA VAL A 96 29.68 9.55 -14.92
C VAL A 96 29.44 9.15 -16.38
N ASP A 97 29.33 10.13 -17.29
CA ASP A 97 29.21 9.85 -18.73
C ASP A 97 30.46 9.18 -19.31
N SER A 98 31.62 9.46 -18.72
CA SER A 98 32.90 8.84 -19.10
C SER A 98 33.19 7.52 -18.37
N ALA A 99 32.37 7.16 -17.38
CA ALA A 99 32.59 5.96 -16.58
C ALA A 99 32.08 4.71 -17.31
N ALA A 100 32.94 3.69 -17.42
CA ALA A 100 32.52 2.36 -17.88
C ALA A 100 31.86 1.56 -16.74
N GLY A 101 31.09 0.53 -17.10
CA GLY A 101 30.55 -0.45 -16.14
C GLY A 101 29.20 -0.10 -15.51
N LEU A 102 28.70 1.15 -15.62
CA LEU A 102 27.36 1.49 -15.12
C LEU A 102 26.27 1.19 -16.15
N PRO A 103 25.17 0.50 -15.77
CA PRO A 103 23.98 0.40 -16.61
C PRO A 103 23.42 1.78 -16.94
N GLU A 104 22.98 1.98 -18.18
CA GLU A 104 22.44 3.25 -18.68
C GLU A 104 21.29 3.78 -17.78
N GLY A 105 20.43 2.89 -17.30
CA GLY A 105 19.33 3.25 -16.39
C GLY A 105 19.82 3.85 -15.08
N VAL A 106 20.85 3.25 -14.46
CA VAL A 106 21.43 3.71 -13.19
C VAL A 106 22.13 5.05 -13.37
N ALA A 107 22.96 5.18 -14.41
CA ALA A 107 23.61 6.43 -14.75
C ALA A 107 22.60 7.56 -15.04
N THR A 108 21.52 7.24 -15.76
CA THR A 108 20.44 8.20 -16.06
C THR A 108 19.68 8.62 -14.81
N ALA A 109 19.34 7.68 -13.92
CA ALA A 109 18.65 7.97 -12.65
C ALA A 109 19.48 8.91 -11.76
N PHE A 110 20.77 8.61 -11.61
CA PHE A 110 21.71 9.46 -10.89
C PHE A 110 21.80 10.86 -11.50
N LYS A 111 21.99 10.97 -12.83
CA LYS A 111 22.05 12.27 -13.52
C LYS A 111 20.78 13.09 -13.31
N VAL A 112 19.60 12.45 -13.37
CA VAL A 112 18.32 13.11 -13.12
C VAL A 112 18.27 13.69 -11.70
N LEU A 113 18.57 12.88 -10.68
CA LEU A 113 18.53 13.32 -9.28
C LEU A 113 19.58 14.41 -8.99
N LEU A 114 20.83 14.20 -9.42
CA LEU A 114 21.92 15.16 -9.23
C LEU A 114 21.59 16.51 -9.86
N CYS A 115 21.22 16.53 -11.15
CA CYS A 115 20.92 17.78 -11.84
C CYS A 115 19.68 18.46 -11.23
N TYR A 116 18.64 17.69 -10.93
CA TYR A 116 17.41 18.25 -10.38
C TYR A 116 17.61 18.85 -8.99
N LEU A 117 18.27 18.14 -8.06
CA LEU A 117 18.62 18.68 -6.74
C LEU A 117 19.52 19.91 -6.83
N THR A 118 20.46 19.93 -7.78
CA THR A 118 21.29 21.12 -8.02
C THR A 118 20.45 22.31 -8.47
N VAL A 119 19.43 22.09 -9.32
CA VAL A 119 18.47 23.13 -9.68
C VAL A 119 17.69 23.60 -8.46
N LEU A 120 17.20 22.69 -7.61
CA LEU A 120 16.45 23.06 -6.39
C LEU A 120 17.27 23.95 -5.45
N VAL A 121 18.53 23.57 -5.18
CA VAL A 121 19.43 24.34 -4.31
C VAL A 121 19.79 25.68 -4.96
N SER A 122 20.07 25.70 -6.27
CA SER A 122 20.41 26.94 -6.98
C SER A 122 19.26 27.94 -7.03
N LEU A 123 18.03 27.45 -7.10
CA LEU A 123 16.81 28.25 -7.05
C LEU A 123 16.35 28.56 -5.63
N GLU A 124 17.09 28.17 -4.58
CA GLU A 124 16.70 28.36 -3.17
C GLU A 124 15.31 27.76 -2.87
N VAL A 125 14.97 26.65 -3.54
CA VAL A 125 13.77 25.84 -3.26
C VAL A 125 14.07 24.80 -2.17
N ALA A 126 15.29 24.26 -2.19
CA ALA A 126 15.84 23.46 -1.11
C ALA A 126 16.91 24.32 -0.41
N GLU A 127 16.61 24.78 0.80
CA GLU A 127 17.50 25.66 1.57
C GLU A 127 18.72 24.90 2.13
N ASP A 128 18.51 23.64 2.53
CA ASP A 128 19.59 22.76 2.99
C ASP A 128 20.22 22.01 1.80
N PRO A 129 21.51 22.26 1.50
CA PRO A 129 22.22 21.55 0.44
C PRO A 129 22.79 20.20 0.88
N SER A 130 22.59 19.75 2.13
CA SER A 130 23.15 18.50 2.70
C SER A 130 22.97 17.30 1.78
N VAL A 131 21.72 17.00 1.38
CA VAL A 131 21.38 15.87 0.49
C VAL A 131 22.16 15.93 -0.83
N LEU A 132 22.30 17.12 -1.42
CA LEU A 132 23.07 17.31 -2.65
C LEU A 132 24.59 17.14 -2.41
N GLN A 133 25.09 17.63 -1.28
CA GLN A 133 26.49 17.55 -0.91
C GLN A 133 26.93 16.10 -0.67
N ASP A 134 26.08 15.33 0.01
CA ASP A 134 26.23 13.91 0.31
C ASP A 134 26.12 13.07 -0.96
N LEU A 135 25.10 13.33 -1.80
CA LEU A 135 25.01 12.73 -3.12
C LEU A 135 26.31 12.92 -3.92
N CYS A 136 26.86 14.14 -3.89
CA CYS A 136 28.08 14.46 -4.59
C CYS A 136 29.35 13.92 -3.92
N SER A 137 29.37 13.55 -2.63
CA SER A 137 30.53 12.95 -1.96
C SER A 137 30.52 11.44 -2.19
N CYS A 138 29.39 10.79 -1.94
CA CYS A 138 29.17 9.37 -2.20
C CYS A 138 29.45 9.03 -3.67
N ALA A 139 28.93 9.81 -4.62
CA ALA A 139 29.22 9.60 -6.04
C ALA A 139 30.71 9.69 -6.39
N LYS A 140 31.49 10.54 -5.70
CA LYS A 140 32.94 10.61 -5.94
C LYS A 140 33.67 9.37 -5.41
N GLN A 141 33.23 8.85 -4.26
CA GLN A 141 33.77 7.62 -3.69
C GLN A 141 33.46 6.43 -4.61
N LEU A 142 32.20 6.30 -5.06
CA LEU A 142 31.79 5.24 -5.98
C LEU A 142 32.44 5.32 -7.37
N LEU A 143 32.83 6.52 -7.83
CA LEU A 143 33.62 6.65 -9.06
C LEU A 143 35.06 6.11 -8.90
N ALA A 144 35.58 6.12 -7.68
CA ALA A 144 36.90 5.60 -7.34
C ALA A 144 36.89 4.10 -7.03
N GLU A 145 35.72 3.50 -6.85
CA GLU A 145 35.56 2.07 -6.60
C GLU A 145 36.00 1.24 -7.81
N GLU A 146 36.84 0.23 -7.56
CA GLU A 146 37.44 -0.62 -8.60
C GLU A 146 36.62 -1.89 -8.82
N GLU A 147 35.95 -2.39 -7.78
CA GLU A 147 35.10 -3.58 -7.88
C GLU A 147 33.77 -3.25 -8.56
N GLU A 148 33.57 -3.71 -9.80
CA GLU A 148 32.36 -3.40 -10.60
C GLU A 148 31.05 -3.78 -9.89
N GLY A 149 31.04 -4.90 -9.16
CA GLY A 149 29.87 -5.40 -8.43
C GLY A 149 29.49 -4.50 -7.25
N GLU A 150 30.44 -4.25 -6.35
CA GLU A 150 30.25 -3.37 -5.19
C GLU A 150 29.94 -1.93 -5.62
N ARG A 151 30.61 -1.47 -6.68
CA ARG A 151 30.34 -0.18 -7.30
C ARG A 151 28.89 -0.07 -7.76
N LEU A 152 28.39 -1.03 -8.55
CA LEU A 152 27.01 -1.00 -9.03
C LEU A 152 26.02 -0.99 -7.87
N ASP A 153 26.21 -1.85 -6.87
CA ASP A 153 25.36 -1.90 -5.69
C ASP A 153 25.33 -0.55 -4.95
N GLY A 154 26.51 0.04 -4.72
CA GLY A 154 26.64 1.36 -4.10
C GLY A 154 25.94 2.47 -4.90
N TRP A 155 25.98 2.43 -6.23
CA TRP A 155 25.23 3.39 -7.06
C TRP A 155 23.72 3.21 -6.94
N VAL A 156 23.23 1.97 -6.92
CA VAL A 156 21.81 1.69 -6.75
C VAL A 156 21.34 2.15 -5.36
N HIS A 157 22.09 1.80 -4.32
CA HIS A 157 21.83 2.22 -2.95
C HIS A 157 21.77 3.75 -2.83
N LEU A 158 22.76 4.45 -3.38
CA LEU A 158 22.80 5.92 -3.39
C LEU A 158 21.58 6.54 -4.09
N VAL A 159 21.15 5.98 -5.22
CA VAL A 159 19.95 6.46 -5.92
C VAL A 159 18.70 6.21 -5.09
N VAL A 160 18.55 5.05 -4.46
CA VAL A 160 17.40 4.74 -3.60
C VAL A 160 17.34 5.69 -2.40
N ASP A 161 18.46 5.89 -1.70
CA ASP A 161 18.56 6.81 -0.57
C ASP A 161 18.13 8.23 -0.96
N THR A 162 18.73 8.73 -2.04
CA THR A 162 18.42 10.05 -2.57
C THR A 162 16.96 10.17 -3.02
N THR A 163 16.39 9.12 -3.61
CA THR A 163 14.96 9.06 -3.94
C THR A 163 14.11 9.20 -2.68
N LEU A 164 14.44 8.50 -1.59
CA LEU A 164 13.71 8.58 -0.33
C LEU A 164 13.79 10.00 0.27
N SER A 165 14.99 10.58 0.37
CA SER A 165 15.15 11.97 0.86
C SER A 165 14.35 12.96 0.00
N THR A 166 14.34 12.76 -1.32
CA THR A 166 13.60 13.60 -2.27
C THR A 166 12.08 13.41 -2.16
N LEU A 167 11.61 12.20 -1.85
CA LEU A 167 10.18 11.90 -1.64
C LEU A 167 9.63 12.52 -0.36
N SER A 168 10.47 12.70 0.66
CA SER A 168 10.10 13.41 1.91
C SER A 168 9.73 14.87 1.65
N MET A 169 10.16 15.47 0.54
CA MET A 169 9.82 16.85 0.18
C MET A 169 8.33 17.02 -0.16
N SER A 170 7.75 18.16 0.24
CA SER A 170 6.31 18.47 0.08
C SER A 170 5.88 18.81 -1.36
N SER A 171 6.82 19.03 -2.29
CA SER A 171 6.55 19.43 -3.67
C SER A 171 6.20 18.25 -4.60
N GLN A 172 5.02 18.28 -5.22
CA GLN A 172 4.56 17.22 -6.15
C GLN A 172 5.45 17.04 -7.41
N PRO A 173 5.93 18.09 -8.09
CA PRO A 173 6.91 17.96 -9.16
C PRO A 173 8.17 17.19 -8.75
N VAL A 174 8.70 17.50 -7.55
CA VAL A 174 9.91 16.91 -7.00
C VAL A 174 9.72 15.40 -6.82
N ARG A 175 8.60 15.00 -6.24
CA ARG A 175 8.23 13.59 -6.09
C ARG A 175 8.10 12.84 -7.40
N THR A 176 7.49 13.48 -8.40
CA THR A 176 7.33 12.87 -9.72
C THR A 176 8.69 12.53 -10.33
N VAL A 177 9.66 13.44 -10.21
CA VAL A 177 11.04 13.20 -10.67
C VAL A 177 11.69 12.06 -9.88
N ALA A 178 11.56 12.04 -8.55
CA ALA A 178 12.10 10.99 -7.69
C ALA A 178 11.57 9.60 -8.04
N THR A 179 10.24 9.43 -8.17
CA THR A 179 9.61 8.18 -8.60
C THR A 179 10.07 7.75 -10.00
N THR A 180 10.27 8.70 -10.90
CA THR A 180 10.74 8.41 -12.25
C THR A 180 12.19 7.92 -12.24
N ALA A 181 13.07 8.51 -11.42
CA ALA A 181 14.43 8.03 -11.24
C ALA A 181 14.46 6.61 -10.66
N PHE A 182 13.66 6.32 -9.63
CA PHE A 182 13.55 4.98 -9.04
C PHE A 182 13.14 3.90 -10.07
N SER A 183 12.23 4.25 -10.99
CA SER A 183 11.75 3.31 -12.02
C SER A 183 12.85 2.78 -12.95
N LEU A 184 13.97 3.50 -13.07
CA LEU A 184 15.13 3.11 -13.87
C LEU A 184 16.09 2.17 -13.13
N VAL A 185 16.10 2.22 -11.78
CA VAL A 185 17.02 1.41 -10.95
C VAL A 185 16.34 0.20 -10.31
N ARG A 186 15.01 0.16 -10.25
CA ARG A 186 14.27 -0.93 -9.59
C ARG A 186 14.65 -2.34 -10.07
N GLY A 187 15.09 -2.49 -11.32
CA GLY A 187 15.55 -3.79 -11.86
C GLY A 187 16.91 -4.27 -11.32
N HIS A 188 17.63 -3.42 -10.59
CA HIS A 188 18.97 -3.65 -10.06
C HIS A 188 19.02 -3.59 -8.53
N LEU A 189 17.88 -3.56 -7.84
CA LEU A 189 17.85 -3.51 -6.38
C LEU A 189 18.53 -4.74 -5.77
N SER A 190 19.47 -4.49 -4.87
CA SER A 190 20.06 -5.47 -3.95
C SER A 190 19.22 -5.63 -2.69
N ASP A 191 19.59 -6.61 -1.86
CA ASP A 191 18.97 -6.83 -0.55
C ASP A 191 19.16 -5.63 0.39
N ALA A 192 20.31 -4.95 0.32
CA ALA A 192 20.62 -3.76 1.11
C ALA A 192 19.81 -2.53 0.64
N SER A 193 19.75 -2.29 -0.67
CA SER A 193 18.93 -1.21 -1.23
C SER A 193 17.44 -1.41 -0.97
N LEU A 194 16.97 -2.66 -0.98
CA LEU A 194 15.60 -2.99 -0.60
C LEU A 194 15.37 -2.77 0.90
N GLU A 195 16.33 -3.12 1.76
CA GLU A 195 16.23 -2.87 3.19
C GLU A 195 16.08 -1.38 3.49
N LEU A 196 16.86 -0.52 2.82
CA LEU A 196 16.75 0.93 2.96
C LEU A 196 15.34 1.44 2.62
N LEU A 197 14.73 0.92 1.55
CA LEU A 197 13.35 1.25 1.17
C LEU A 197 12.32 0.75 2.21
N LEU A 198 12.57 -0.40 2.82
CA LEU A 198 11.65 -1.03 3.76
C LEU A 198 11.76 -0.47 5.18
N LYS A 199 12.91 0.09 5.57
CA LYS A 199 13.13 0.72 6.88
C LYS A 199 12.09 1.78 7.21
N VAL A 200 11.58 2.49 6.20
CA VAL A 200 10.53 3.52 6.31
C VAL A 200 9.22 3.02 6.95
N PHE A 201 8.96 1.70 6.93
CA PHE A 201 7.72 1.10 7.45
C PHE A 201 7.87 0.45 8.83
N ARG A 202 9.07 0.46 9.40
CA ARG A 202 9.33 -0.11 10.72
C ARG A 202 8.94 0.88 11.82
N SER A 203 8.66 0.36 13.01
CA SER A 203 8.44 1.24 14.16
C SER A 203 9.76 1.91 14.56
N LYS A 204 9.70 3.09 15.20
CA LYS A 204 10.92 3.71 15.74
C LYS A 204 11.58 2.86 16.83
N LYS A 205 10.82 2.00 17.52
CA LYS A 205 11.36 1.06 18.53
C LYS A 205 12.16 -0.07 17.86
N ASP A 206 11.74 -0.50 16.67
CA ASP A 206 12.45 -1.54 15.90
C ASP A 206 13.81 -1.05 15.35
N GLU A 207 14.11 0.26 15.42
CA GLU A 207 15.43 0.80 15.07
C GLU A 207 16.44 0.68 16.22
N ASP A 208 15.96 0.53 17.45
CA ASP A 208 16.77 0.37 18.66
C ASP A 208 16.94 -1.11 19.07
N GLU A 209 16.11 -2.03 18.55
CA GLU A 209 16.16 -3.48 18.85
C GLU A 209 17.36 -4.25 18.23
N ASP A 210 18.25 -3.58 17.49
CA ASP A 210 19.57 -4.15 17.15
C ASP A 210 20.60 -3.95 18.31
N GLU A 211 20.23 -3.23 19.38
CA GLU A 211 20.98 -3.11 20.64
C GLU A 211 20.04 -3.27 21.88
N ASP A 212 20.01 -4.50 22.41
CA ASP A 212 19.55 -4.94 23.74
C ASP A 212 18.07 -5.31 23.96
N GLU A 213 17.90 -6.49 24.58
CA GLU A 213 16.65 -7.13 25.03
C GLU A 213 16.06 -6.48 26.30
N GLU A 214 14.75 -6.72 26.50
CA GLU A 214 13.92 -6.53 27.71
C GLU A 214 13.26 -5.14 27.90
N ASP A 215 11.97 -5.01 27.59
CA ASP A 215 10.90 -5.18 28.60
C ASP A 215 9.49 -5.06 27.99
N GLU A 216 8.60 -5.96 28.46
CA GLU A 216 7.17 -6.02 28.17
C GLU A 216 6.36 -5.03 29.04
N ASP A 217 5.16 -4.72 28.53
CA ASP A 217 3.96 -4.20 29.21
C ASP A 217 3.91 -2.74 29.68
N GLU A 218 3.02 -1.97 29.02
CA GLU A 218 1.86 -1.36 29.69
C GLU A 218 0.83 -0.89 28.63
N GLU A 219 -0.33 -1.55 28.61
CA GLU A 219 -1.56 -1.03 28.00
C GLU A 219 -2.09 0.17 28.80
N GLU A 220 -2.73 1.15 28.15
CA GLU A 220 -4.12 1.54 28.45
C GLU A 220 -4.67 2.57 27.44
N ALA A 221 -5.83 2.20 26.88
CA ALA A 221 -7.00 3.00 26.52
C ALA A 221 -6.85 4.52 26.22
N MET A 222 -7.04 4.88 24.95
CA MET A 222 -7.99 5.96 24.59
C MET A 222 -8.69 5.65 23.27
N ASN A 223 -9.96 5.26 23.41
CA ASN A 223 -10.92 5.14 22.32
C ASN A 223 -11.82 6.38 22.41
N GLU A 224 -11.55 7.41 21.61
CA GLU A 224 -12.51 8.50 21.38
C GLU A 224 -12.78 8.62 19.88
N GLU A 225 -14.06 8.44 19.55
CA GLU A 225 -14.65 8.64 18.23
C GLU A 225 -14.51 10.12 17.84
N MET A 226 -13.69 10.44 16.83
CA MET A 226 -13.73 11.73 16.16
C MET A 226 -14.64 11.64 14.93
N ASP A 227 -15.86 12.17 15.11
CA ASP A 227 -16.76 12.58 14.03
C ASP A 227 -16.22 13.88 13.43
N GLU A 228 -16.10 13.91 12.10
CA GLU A 228 -15.61 15.04 11.32
C GLU A 228 -16.72 16.09 11.15
N GLU A 229 -16.67 17.21 11.89
CA GLU A 229 -17.25 18.46 11.40
C GLU A 229 -16.31 19.65 11.61
N GLU A 230 -16.02 20.33 10.50
CA GLU A 230 -15.34 21.62 10.41
C GLU A 230 -16.12 22.70 11.19
N SER A 231 -15.48 23.34 12.17
CA SER A 231 -15.74 24.76 12.46
C SER A 231 -14.56 25.37 13.20
N GLU A 232 -13.99 26.41 12.61
CA GLU A 232 -13.08 27.31 13.29
C GLU A 232 -13.79 27.99 14.47
N SER A 233 -13.19 27.92 15.66
CA SER A 233 -13.28 28.97 16.67
C SER A 233 -12.11 28.82 17.65
N GLU A 234 -11.35 29.91 17.74
CA GLU A 234 -10.39 30.20 18.80
C GLU A 234 -11.13 30.27 20.14
N GLU A 235 -10.71 29.49 21.14
CA GLU A 235 -10.72 29.90 22.54
C GLU A 235 -9.63 29.11 23.27
N SER A 236 -8.76 29.83 23.95
CA SER A 236 -7.66 29.30 24.75
C SER A 236 -8.15 29.06 26.17
N ASP A 237 -8.29 27.79 26.56
CA ASP A 237 -8.50 27.41 27.96
C ASP A 237 -7.23 26.73 28.47
N ILE A 238 -6.37 27.50 29.15
CA ILE A 238 -5.21 27.00 29.88
C ILE A 238 -5.66 26.77 31.31
N ASP A 239 -5.94 25.51 31.65
CA ASP A 239 -5.92 25.04 33.03
C ASP A 239 -4.71 24.13 33.22
N SER A 240 -3.66 24.68 33.83
CA SER A 240 -2.53 23.89 34.32
C SER A 240 -2.14 24.35 35.72
N GLU A 241 -2.79 23.77 36.73
CA GLU A 241 -2.18 23.64 38.05
C GLU A 241 -1.14 22.51 38.03
N ASP A 242 0.11 22.84 37.74
CA ASP A 242 1.25 22.06 38.26
C ASP A 242 2.20 22.99 39.01
N LYS A 243 2.14 22.92 40.34
CA LYS A 243 3.02 23.63 41.26
C LYS A 243 4.30 22.82 41.45
N SER A 244 5.21 22.90 40.49
CA SER A 244 6.64 22.70 40.74
C SER A 244 7.32 24.07 40.89
N GLY A 245 8.00 24.29 42.03
CA GLY A 245 8.62 25.57 42.36
C GLY A 245 9.67 26.01 41.33
N PRO A 246 10.07 27.31 41.31
CA PRO A 246 10.92 27.83 40.25
C PRO A 246 12.30 27.16 40.28
N ASP A 247 12.68 26.60 39.13
CA ASP A 247 13.94 25.92 38.87
C ASP A 247 15.13 26.91 38.95
N GLU A 248 16.26 26.45 39.49
CA GLU A 248 17.48 27.26 39.68
C GLU A 248 18.06 27.71 38.32
N GLU A 249 17.82 26.94 37.25
CA GLU A 249 18.22 27.24 35.88
C GLU A 249 17.37 28.36 35.24
N LEU A 250 16.06 28.40 35.54
CA LEU A 250 15.17 29.50 35.15
C LEU A 250 15.60 30.80 35.85
N ARG A 251 15.96 30.72 37.14
CA ARG A 251 16.51 31.88 37.89
C ARG A 251 17.85 32.35 37.31
N ALA A 252 18.70 31.44 36.86
CA ALA A 252 19.99 31.78 36.24
C ALA A 252 19.81 32.48 34.88
N ARG A 253 18.89 31.99 34.03
CA ARG A 253 18.57 32.63 32.74
C ARG A 253 17.82 33.95 32.89
N LEU A 254 16.87 34.04 33.84
CA LEU A 254 16.23 35.32 34.21
C LEU A 254 17.25 36.33 34.72
N ARG A 255 18.21 35.93 35.57
CA ARG A 255 19.30 36.81 36.04
C ARG A 255 20.22 37.27 34.90
N LEU A 256 20.51 36.41 33.94
CA LEU A 256 21.27 36.75 32.73
C LEU A 256 20.50 37.73 31.83
N ALA A 257 19.19 37.52 31.66
CA ALA A 257 18.31 38.40 30.88
C ALA A 257 18.04 39.76 31.56
N LEU A 258 17.98 39.80 32.90
CA LEU A 258 17.84 41.00 33.73
C LEU A 258 19.16 41.76 33.94
N GLY A 259 20.24 41.38 33.24
CA GLY A 259 21.57 41.95 33.36
C GLY A 259 21.57 43.48 33.24
N THR A 260 22.16 44.14 34.25
CA THR A 260 22.26 45.60 34.54
C THR A 260 21.12 46.25 35.34
N ALA A 261 19.94 45.65 35.50
CA ALA A 261 18.91 46.16 36.41
C ALA A 261 18.99 45.56 37.83
N ALA A 262 19.62 44.38 37.98
CA ALA A 262 19.71 43.65 39.26
C ALA A 262 21.09 43.71 39.94
N ALA A 263 22.05 44.45 39.39
CA ALA A 263 23.45 44.50 39.87
C ALA A 263 23.78 45.79 40.66
N ALA A 264 22.86 46.24 41.52
CA ALA A 264 23.05 47.43 42.35
C ALA A 264 22.71 47.17 43.84
N GLU A 265 23.07 46.00 44.37
CA GLU A 265 22.98 45.72 45.82
C GLU A 265 24.35 45.65 46.51
N ASP A 266 25.41 46.23 45.94
CA ASP A 266 26.69 46.39 46.65
C ASP A 266 27.40 47.71 46.25
N ALA A 267 26.81 48.84 46.62
CA ALA A 267 27.55 50.09 46.85
C ALA A 267 26.70 51.09 47.66
N GLU A 268 27.22 51.44 48.82
CA GLU A 268 26.75 52.50 49.72
C GLU A 268 26.59 53.87 49.04
N GLU A 269 25.58 54.61 49.51
CA GLU A 269 25.29 56.05 49.36
C GLU A 269 24.82 56.65 48.00
N SER A 270 23.54 57.07 48.02
CA SER A 270 23.00 58.34 47.48
C SER A 270 22.10 58.28 46.23
N SER A 271 20.84 58.66 46.47
CA SER A 271 19.72 59.05 45.59
C SER A 271 18.78 57.95 45.06
N GLU A 272 17.54 57.98 45.58
CA GLU A 272 16.34 57.36 45.00
C GLU A 272 16.15 57.84 43.56
N ALA A 273 16.57 57.02 42.60
CA ALA A 273 16.05 57.06 41.24
C ALA A 273 15.63 55.63 40.90
N GLU A 274 14.34 55.36 41.09
CA GLU A 274 13.66 54.17 40.62
C GLU A 274 13.86 54.10 39.09
N ILE A 275 14.77 53.22 38.63
CA ILE A 275 15.02 53.02 37.20
C ILE A 275 13.80 52.29 36.64
N ILE A 276 12.80 53.04 36.20
CA ILE A 276 11.64 52.52 35.50
C ILE A 276 12.15 51.92 34.18
N PRO A 277 12.04 50.59 33.97
CA PRO A 277 12.40 49.97 32.70
C PRO A 277 11.61 50.61 31.57
N THR A 278 12.25 50.90 30.44
CA THR A 278 11.51 51.43 29.27
C THR A 278 10.59 50.36 28.68
N ASP A 279 9.43 50.75 28.15
CA ASP A 279 8.43 49.83 27.57
C ASP A 279 9.06 48.84 26.57
N GLU A 280 10.02 49.29 25.77
CA GLU A 280 10.75 48.47 24.80
C GLU A 280 11.57 47.35 25.47
N GLN A 281 12.21 47.63 26.62
CA GLN A 281 12.95 46.63 27.38
C GLN A 281 12.01 45.63 28.06
N MET A 282 10.81 46.08 28.45
CA MET A 282 9.78 45.22 29.04
C MET A 282 9.20 44.26 27.98
N PHE A 283 8.99 44.73 26.74
CA PHE A 283 8.60 43.88 25.60
C PHE A 283 9.67 42.86 25.21
N GLN A 284 10.95 43.25 25.21
CA GLN A 284 12.06 42.33 24.93
C GLN A 284 12.20 41.26 26.01
N LEU A 285 11.95 41.62 27.27
CA LEU A 285 11.93 40.69 28.40
C LEU A 285 10.78 39.68 28.27
N ASP A 286 9.55 40.14 27.96
CA ASP A 286 8.40 39.26 27.70
C ASP A 286 8.64 38.32 26.51
N GLY A 287 9.28 38.80 25.45
CA GLY A 287 9.67 37.99 24.29
C GLY A 287 10.64 36.87 24.66
N ALA A 288 11.69 37.19 25.43
CA ALA A 288 12.68 36.22 25.90
C ALA A 288 12.09 35.20 26.87
N ILE A 289 11.17 35.64 27.74
CA ILE A 289 10.44 34.75 28.66
C ILE A 289 9.53 33.81 27.86
N ALA A 290 8.75 34.32 26.90
CA ALA A 290 7.87 33.51 26.06
C ALA A 290 8.65 32.47 25.22
N GLU A 291 9.83 32.82 24.70
CA GLU A 291 10.70 31.92 23.96
C GLU A 291 11.30 30.83 24.88
N ALA A 292 11.70 31.18 26.10
CA ALA A 292 12.15 30.23 27.10
C ALA A 292 11.02 29.24 27.50
N PHE A 293 9.79 29.71 27.66
CA PHE A 293 8.63 28.84 27.92
C PHE A 293 8.29 27.95 26.71
N LYS A 294 8.35 28.47 25.47
CA LYS A 294 8.14 27.70 24.24
C LYS A 294 9.21 26.63 24.00
N SER A 295 10.44 26.82 24.49
CA SER A 295 11.50 25.80 24.34
C SER A 295 11.36 24.61 25.29
N ARG A 296 10.61 24.79 26.41
CA ARG A 296 10.38 23.75 27.43
C ARG A 296 9.07 22.99 27.22
N LEU A 297 8.07 23.67 26.66
CA LEU A 297 6.90 23.02 26.07
C LEU A 297 7.40 22.42 24.75
N GLY A 298 7.49 21.09 24.63
CA GLY A 298 7.88 20.45 23.36
C GLY A 298 7.04 20.92 22.16
N PRO A 299 7.35 20.44 20.93
CA PRO A 299 6.58 20.82 19.74
C PRO A 299 5.08 20.74 20.02
N SER A 300 4.34 21.77 19.61
CA SER A 300 2.91 21.86 19.96
C SER A 300 2.15 20.62 19.49
N LYS A 301 1.05 20.25 20.17
CA LYS A 301 0.20 19.11 19.76
C LYS A 301 -0.21 19.18 18.27
N LYS A 302 -0.35 20.40 17.73
CA LYS A 302 -0.61 20.67 16.31
C LYS A 302 0.59 20.38 15.40
N GLU A 303 1.81 20.71 15.83
CA GLU A 303 3.04 20.43 15.07
C GLU A 303 3.37 18.95 15.05
N LEU A 304 3.23 18.26 16.18
CA LEU A 304 3.37 16.79 16.27
C LEU A 304 2.35 16.07 15.36
N SER A 305 1.09 16.51 15.38
CA SER A 305 0.05 15.96 14.50
C SER A 305 0.34 16.19 13.01
N LYS A 306 0.90 17.35 12.67
CA LYS A 306 1.30 17.67 11.29
C LYS A 306 2.50 16.84 10.83
N GLU A 307 3.52 16.69 11.68
CA GLU A 307 4.69 15.85 11.40
C GLU A 307 4.30 14.38 11.19
N GLN A 308 3.41 13.85 12.05
CA GLN A 308 2.85 12.50 11.90
C GLN A 308 2.10 12.34 10.57
N THR A 309 1.31 13.34 10.19
CA THR A 309 0.57 13.33 8.92
C THR A 309 1.52 13.35 7.71
N ASP A 310 2.56 14.18 7.75
CA ASP A 310 3.57 14.26 6.69
C ASP A 310 4.38 12.96 6.57
N ASN A 311 4.66 12.30 7.71
CA ASN A 311 5.31 10.99 7.75
C ASN A 311 4.43 9.92 7.10
N ILE A 312 3.15 9.85 7.46
CA ILE A 312 2.20 8.89 6.84
C ILE A 312 2.11 9.14 5.33
N HIS A 313 2.03 10.40 4.89
CA HIS A 313 2.06 10.70 3.46
C HIS A 313 3.37 10.25 2.80
N PHE A 314 4.52 10.38 3.48
CA PHE A 314 5.79 9.85 3.00
C PHE A 314 5.78 8.33 2.88
N GLN A 315 5.29 7.61 3.89
CA GLN A 315 5.14 6.16 3.87
C GLN A 315 4.22 5.70 2.73
N ILE A 316 3.07 6.35 2.53
CA ILE A 316 2.16 6.03 1.41
C ILE A 316 2.88 6.20 0.05
N ARG A 317 3.68 7.25 -0.11
CA ARG A 317 4.48 7.46 -1.33
C ARG A 317 5.55 6.37 -1.52
N CYS A 318 6.14 5.88 -0.42
CA CYS A 318 7.06 4.74 -0.48
C CYS A 318 6.34 3.43 -0.83
N LEU A 319 5.11 3.22 -0.35
CA LEU A 319 4.26 2.08 -0.73
C LEU A 319 3.96 2.07 -2.24
N ASP A 320 3.80 3.24 -2.87
CA ASP A 320 3.67 3.33 -4.32
C ASP A 320 4.94 2.83 -5.04
N LEU A 321 6.14 3.13 -4.52
CA LEU A 321 7.40 2.60 -5.06
C LEU A 321 7.48 1.08 -4.89
N VAL A 322 7.14 0.58 -3.70
CA VAL A 322 7.12 -0.87 -3.39
C VAL A 322 6.13 -1.60 -4.29
N THR A 323 4.93 -1.04 -4.49
CA THR A 323 3.91 -1.58 -5.40
C THR A 323 4.45 -1.67 -6.81
N ALA A 324 4.99 -0.57 -7.33
CA ALA A 324 5.56 -0.54 -8.68
C ALA A 324 6.77 -1.49 -8.83
N TYR A 325 7.54 -1.72 -7.76
CA TYR A 325 8.62 -2.69 -7.77
C TYR A 325 8.10 -4.12 -7.83
N ALA A 326 7.14 -4.48 -6.95
CA ALA A 326 6.54 -5.81 -6.88
C ALA A 326 5.88 -6.21 -8.21
N GLU A 327 5.12 -5.30 -8.84
CA GLU A 327 4.49 -5.53 -10.15
C GLU A 327 5.50 -5.81 -11.27
N GLY A 328 6.75 -5.35 -11.11
CA GLY A 328 7.86 -5.61 -12.04
C GLY A 328 8.33 -7.07 -12.08
N GLY A 329 7.88 -7.91 -11.15
CA GLY A 329 8.31 -9.31 -11.03
C GLY A 329 9.75 -9.45 -10.50
N PRO A 330 10.06 -8.91 -9.30
CA PRO A 330 11.39 -8.97 -8.70
C PRO A 330 11.76 -10.39 -8.24
N PRO A 331 12.95 -10.59 -7.65
CA PRO A 331 13.30 -11.86 -7.01
C PRO A 331 12.24 -12.29 -6.00
N LEU A 332 11.98 -13.59 -5.93
CA LEU A 332 10.94 -14.12 -5.03
C LEU A 332 11.25 -13.78 -3.56
N HIS A 333 12.52 -13.86 -3.13
CA HIS A 333 12.91 -13.58 -1.75
C HIS A 333 12.68 -12.11 -1.37
N HIS A 334 12.82 -11.17 -2.31
CA HIS A 334 12.45 -9.78 -2.08
C HIS A 334 10.95 -9.62 -1.79
N LEU A 335 10.07 -10.33 -2.51
CA LEU A 335 8.63 -10.27 -2.25
C LEU A 335 8.28 -10.83 -0.87
N VAL A 336 8.94 -11.91 -0.44
CA VAL A 336 8.77 -12.48 0.90
C VAL A 336 9.19 -11.46 1.97
N LYS A 337 10.35 -10.80 1.78
CA LYS A 337 10.85 -9.75 2.67
C LYS A 337 9.91 -8.54 2.75
N ILE A 338 9.41 -8.07 1.60
CA ILE A 338 8.41 -6.98 1.53
C ILE A 338 7.14 -7.39 2.28
N VAL A 339 6.61 -8.59 2.05
CA VAL A 339 5.41 -9.06 2.74
C VAL A 339 5.63 -9.12 4.25
N LYS A 340 6.78 -9.60 4.72
CA LYS A 340 7.13 -9.62 6.15
C LYS A 340 7.00 -8.23 6.77
N VAL A 341 7.64 -7.23 6.16
CA VAL A 341 7.61 -5.84 6.65
C VAL A 341 6.20 -5.25 6.59
N LEU A 342 5.45 -5.46 5.51
CA LEU A 342 4.09 -4.92 5.38
C LEU A 342 3.08 -5.56 6.33
N VAL A 343 3.27 -6.84 6.66
CA VAL A 343 2.44 -7.54 7.65
C VAL A 343 2.70 -6.98 9.04
N ALA A 344 3.96 -6.77 9.42
CA ALA A 344 4.31 -6.09 10.66
C ALA A 344 3.76 -4.65 10.70
N ALA A 345 3.95 -3.89 9.63
CA ALA A 345 3.43 -2.52 9.50
C ALA A 345 1.89 -2.46 9.63
N SER A 346 1.17 -3.48 9.15
CA SER A 346 -0.29 -3.54 9.30
C SER A 346 -0.76 -3.68 10.75
N SER A 347 0.15 -4.09 11.64
CA SER A 347 -0.07 -4.21 13.08
C SER A 347 0.36 -2.96 13.84
N LEU A 348 1.05 -2.00 13.22
CA LEU A 348 1.50 -0.79 13.91
C LEU A 348 0.34 0.21 14.15
N PRO A 349 0.22 0.81 15.35
CA PRO A 349 -0.85 1.77 15.67
C PRO A 349 -0.92 2.97 14.70
N GLU A 350 0.23 3.44 14.22
CA GLU A 350 0.35 4.56 13.28
C GLU A 350 -0.34 4.26 11.95
N PHE A 351 -0.23 3.00 11.48
CA PHE A 351 -0.91 2.55 10.27
C PHE A 351 -2.39 2.26 10.52
N ARG A 352 -2.72 1.64 11.66
CA ARG A 352 -4.12 1.27 11.99
C ARG A 352 -5.02 2.48 12.22
N SER A 353 -4.49 3.53 12.85
CA SER A 353 -5.23 4.77 13.12
C SER A 353 -5.52 5.58 11.85
N ASN A 354 -4.72 5.41 10.79
CA ASN A 354 -4.90 6.11 9.54
C ASN A 354 -5.49 5.22 8.43
N GLN A 355 -6.73 5.50 8.04
CA GLN A 355 -7.44 4.70 7.03
C GLN A 355 -6.76 4.71 5.66
N ALA A 356 -6.12 5.82 5.26
CA ALA A 356 -5.41 5.91 3.98
C ALA A 356 -4.15 5.03 4.00
N ALA A 357 -3.39 5.05 5.10
CA ALA A 357 -2.21 4.21 5.29
C ALA A 357 -2.58 2.71 5.32
N THR A 358 -3.58 2.34 6.12
CA THR A 358 -4.12 0.97 6.17
C THR A 358 -4.53 0.47 4.79
N ASN A 359 -5.27 1.28 4.03
CA ASN A 359 -5.69 0.92 2.67
C ASN A 359 -4.50 0.82 1.71
N ALA A 360 -3.49 1.70 1.83
CA ALA A 360 -2.29 1.64 1.00
C ALA A 360 -1.49 0.35 1.23
N VAL A 361 -1.33 -0.08 2.49
CA VAL A 361 -0.70 -1.36 2.84
C VAL A 361 -1.50 -2.52 2.25
N ALA A 362 -2.82 -2.53 2.44
CA ALA A 362 -3.70 -3.57 1.90
C ALA A 362 -3.64 -3.66 0.37
N ASN A 363 -3.61 -2.51 -0.33
CA ASN A 363 -3.50 -2.45 -1.79
C ASN A 363 -2.13 -2.95 -2.27
N THR A 364 -1.06 -2.60 -1.57
CA THR A 364 0.30 -3.07 -1.88
C THR A 364 0.40 -4.58 -1.74
N LEU A 365 -0.14 -5.14 -0.64
CA LEU A 365 -0.24 -6.59 -0.44
C LEU A 365 -1.07 -7.26 -1.55
N GLN A 366 -2.19 -6.68 -1.97
CA GLN A 366 -3.00 -7.20 -3.07
C GLN A 366 -2.25 -7.21 -4.41
N ALA A 367 -1.46 -6.16 -4.70
CA ALA A 367 -0.62 -6.11 -5.88
C ALA A 367 0.43 -7.25 -5.87
N ILE A 368 1.11 -7.44 -4.74
CA ILE A 368 2.07 -8.55 -4.53
C ILE A 368 1.38 -9.91 -4.73
N ASN A 369 0.20 -10.10 -4.15
CA ASN A 369 -0.60 -11.33 -4.27
C ASN A 369 -0.99 -11.64 -5.73
N GLY A 370 -0.99 -10.64 -6.61
CA GLY A 370 -1.23 -10.75 -8.05
C GLY A 370 -0.01 -11.20 -8.86
N VAL A 371 1.20 -11.11 -8.31
CA VAL A 371 2.46 -11.45 -9.01
C VAL A 371 2.54 -12.95 -9.27
N ARG A 372 2.98 -13.32 -10.48
CA ARG A 372 3.11 -14.72 -10.93
C ARG A 372 4.48 -15.04 -11.54
N LYS A 373 5.26 -14.02 -11.86
CA LYS A 373 6.58 -14.13 -12.49
C LYS A 373 7.60 -13.49 -11.58
N PHE A 374 8.72 -14.16 -11.40
CA PHE A 374 9.84 -13.73 -10.56
C PHE A 374 11.10 -13.72 -11.43
N SER A 375 11.99 -12.75 -11.21
CA SER A 375 13.25 -12.67 -11.95
C SER A 375 14.23 -13.78 -11.54
N SER A 376 14.23 -14.14 -10.26
CA SER A 376 14.98 -15.27 -9.70
C SER A 376 14.22 -15.93 -8.55
N VAL A 377 14.61 -17.17 -8.24
CA VAL A 377 14.02 -17.99 -7.16
C VAL A 377 15.14 -18.48 -6.26
N SER A 378 15.13 -18.02 -5.02
CA SER A 378 16.04 -18.45 -3.95
C SER A 378 15.31 -19.40 -2.99
N ASP A 379 16.05 -20.24 -2.27
CA ASP A 379 15.46 -21.13 -1.27
C ASP A 379 15.18 -20.37 0.04
N VAL A 380 13.95 -19.86 0.16
CA VAL A 380 13.44 -19.15 1.36
C VAL A 380 12.22 -19.86 1.94
N ARG A 381 12.20 -21.20 1.88
CA ARG A 381 11.04 -22.00 2.31
C ARG A 381 10.75 -21.85 3.80
N ASP A 382 11.77 -21.85 4.64
CA ASP A 382 11.63 -21.72 6.09
C ASP A 382 11.06 -20.34 6.46
N ASP A 383 11.54 -19.27 5.81
CA ASP A 383 11.01 -17.91 5.98
C ASP A 383 9.54 -17.83 5.57
N ILE A 384 9.14 -18.52 4.50
CA ILE A 384 7.74 -18.57 4.05
C ILE A 384 6.87 -19.29 5.07
N GLU A 385 7.33 -20.40 5.65
CA GLU A 385 6.58 -21.16 6.67
C GLU A 385 6.35 -20.32 7.92
N ALA A 386 7.40 -19.68 8.44
CA ALA A 386 7.32 -18.77 9.59
C ALA A 386 6.39 -17.58 9.29
N LEU A 387 6.59 -16.92 8.15
CA LEU A 387 5.79 -15.75 7.76
C LEU A 387 4.32 -16.10 7.57
N ALA A 388 4.00 -17.27 7.00
CA ALA A 388 2.61 -17.68 6.81
C ALA A 388 1.87 -17.89 8.14
N ALA A 389 2.56 -18.37 9.18
CA ALA A 389 2.01 -18.45 10.52
C ALA A 389 1.69 -17.04 11.06
N THR A 390 2.61 -16.09 10.93
CA THR A 390 2.42 -14.69 11.33
C THR A 390 1.25 -14.04 10.57
N VAL A 391 1.16 -14.22 9.25
CA VAL A 391 0.04 -13.67 8.45
C VAL A 391 -1.30 -14.26 8.88
N MET A 392 -1.33 -15.55 9.24
CA MET A 392 -2.55 -16.20 9.69
C MET A 392 -3.04 -15.64 11.03
N GLU A 393 -2.13 -15.41 11.97
CA GLU A 393 -2.43 -14.74 13.23
C GLU A 393 -2.95 -13.31 13.00
N GLN A 394 -2.26 -12.53 12.16
CA GLN A 394 -2.69 -11.16 11.83
C GLN A 394 -4.07 -11.11 11.15
N THR A 395 -4.44 -12.14 10.39
CA THR A 395 -5.80 -12.24 9.78
C THR A 395 -6.91 -12.30 10.83
N VAL A 396 -6.60 -12.78 12.05
CA VAL A 396 -7.53 -12.82 13.18
C VAL A 396 -7.60 -11.45 13.87
N LEU A 397 -6.45 -10.82 14.08
CA LEU A 397 -6.30 -9.60 14.89
C LEU A 397 -6.82 -8.34 14.18
N VAL A 398 -6.63 -8.22 12.86
CA VAL A 398 -6.97 -6.99 12.14
C VAL A 398 -8.49 -6.83 12.01
N SER A 399 -9.04 -5.66 12.31
CA SER A 399 -10.47 -5.36 12.18
C SER A 399 -10.88 -4.95 10.76
N ASN A 400 -10.00 -4.24 10.04
CA ASN A 400 -10.27 -3.72 8.70
C ASN A 400 -10.50 -4.84 7.67
N VAL A 401 -11.64 -4.78 6.97
CA VAL A 401 -12.07 -5.81 6.01
C VAL A 401 -11.14 -5.90 4.79
N ASN A 402 -10.62 -4.78 4.28
CA ASN A 402 -9.72 -4.77 3.13
C ASN A 402 -8.39 -5.43 3.48
N THR A 403 -7.82 -5.10 4.63
CA THR A 403 -6.59 -5.70 5.14
C THR A 403 -6.77 -7.18 5.43
N LYS A 404 -7.88 -7.59 6.08
CA LYS A 404 -8.22 -9.02 6.27
C LYS A 404 -8.25 -9.80 4.96
N ASN A 405 -8.89 -9.25 3.93
CA ASN A 405 -8.96 -9.89 2.61
C ASN A 405 -7.59 -9.94 1.92
N ALA A 406 -6.78 -8.88 2.06
CA ALA A 406 -5.42 -8.85 1.55
C ALA A 406 -4.54 -9.92 2.22
N LEU A 407 -4.53 -9.99 3.56
CA LEU A 407 -3.79 -10.98 4.35
C LEU A 407 -4.23 -12.42 4.03
N SER A 408 -5.53 -12.65 3.89
CA SER A 408 -6.08 -13.96 3.47
C SER A 408 -5.52 -14.42 2.11
N ALA A 409 -5.44 -13.49 1.15
CA ALA A 409 -4.84 -13.75 -0.15
C ALA A 409 -3.30 -13.87 -0.05
N THR A 410 -2.67 -13.20 0.91
CA THR A 410 -1.23 -13.29 1.19
C THR A 410 -0.82 -14.65 1.71
N CYS A 411 -1.57 -15.27 2.63
CA CYS A 411 -1.33 -16.67 3.01
C CYS A 411 -1.32 -17.60 1.78
N THR A 412 -2.26 -17.39 0.87
CA THR A 412 -2.37 -18.17 -0.36
C THR A 412 -1.22 -17.90 -1.34
N PHE A 413 -0.75 -16.65 -1.41
CA PHE A 413 0.42 -16.25 -2.20
C PHE A 413 1.70 -16.92 -1.66
N LEU A 414 1.90 -16.93 -0.34
CA LEU A 414 3.06 -17.56 0.31
C LEU A 414 3.13 -19.06 0.02
N VAL A 415 2.00 -19.78 0.15
CA VAL A 415 1.94 -21.20 -0.24
C VAL A 415 2.29 -21.40 -1.71
N ARG A 416 1.85 -20.50 -2.60
CA ARG A 416 2.19 -20.57 -4.04
C ARG A 416 3.69 -20.34 -4.26
N CYS A 417 4.31 -19.40 -3.55
CA CYS A 417 5.76 -19.19 -3.58
C CYS A 417 6.51 -20.44 -3.10
N HIS A 418 6.10 -21.04 -1.98
CA HIS A 418 6.70 -22.27 -1.47
C HIS A 418 6.62 -23.41 -2.51
N LYS A 419 5.44 -23.63 -3.11
CA LYS A 419 5.27 -24.65 -4.17
C LYS A 419 6.12 -24.35 -5.41
N LYS A 420 6.28 -23.07 -5.77
CA LYS A 420 7.15 -22.65 -6.88
C LYS A 420 8.62 -22.96 -6.59
N ILE A 421 9.11 -22.66 -5.38
CA ILE A 421 10.47 -23.01 -4.95
C ILE A 421 10.67 -24.54 -5.00
N CYS A 422 9.76 -25.32 -4.41
CA CYS A 422 9.85 -26.79 -4.45
C CYS A 422 9.87 -27.33 -5.88
N SER A 423 9.06 -26.76 -6.79
CA SER A 423 9.06 -27.15 -8.20
C SER A 423 10.38 -26.82 -8.90
N ASP A 424 10.97 -25.65 -8.64
CA ASP A 424 12.21 -25.21 -9.28
C ASP A 424 13.44 -25.95 -8.74
N LEU A 425 13.44 -26.30 -7.45
CA LEU A 425 14.48 -27.08 -6.79
C LEU A 425 14.31 -28.61 -6.93
N GLY A 426 13.21 -29.08 -7.54
CA GLY A 426 12.92 -30.50 -7.67
C GLY A 426 12.65 -31.22 -6.34
N VAL A 427 12.23 -30.47 -5.30
CA VAL A 427 11.92 -31.02 -3.99
C VAL A 427 10.54 -31.67 -4.02
N VAL A 428 10.50 -32.99 -3.80
CA VAL A 428 9.24 -33.73 -3.66
C VAL A 428 8.85 -33.75 -2.19
N SER A 429 7.78 -33.02 -1.84
CA SER A 429 7.20 -33.10 -0.50
C SER A 429 6.62 -34.51 -0.27
N LYS A 430 7.12 -35.21 0.75
CA LYS A 430 6.58 -36.48 1.21
C LYS A 430 5.69 -36.22 2.42
N GLY A 431 4.39 -36.42 2.27
CA GLY A 431 3.40 -36.29 3.34
C GLY A 431 2.41 -35.16 3.12
N THR A 432 1.63 -34.87 4.16
CA THR A 432 0.67 -33.76 4.14
C THR A 432 1.44 -32.44 4.16
N PRO A 433 1.15 -31.50 3.24
CA PRO A 433 1.83 -30.20 3.25
C PRO A 433 1.58 -29.43 4.55
N TRP A 434 2.61 -28.75 5.07
CA TRP A 434 2.56 -27.98 6.33
C TRP A 434 1.37 -27.01 6.38
N TYR A 435 1.09 -26.37 5.25
CA TYR A 435 0.04 -25.37 5.15
C TYR A 435 -1.36 -25.97 5.35
N ILE A 436 -1.58 -27.26 5.04
CA ILE A 436 -2.88 -27.89 5.26
C ILE A 436 -3.18 -28.02 6.75
N ALA A 437 -2.20 -28.46 7.55
CA ALA A 437 -2.37 -28.53 9.00
C ALA A 437 -2.71 -27.15 9.58
N MET A 438 -2.03 -26.11 9.09
CA MET A 438 -2.27 -24.72 9.49
C MET A 438 -3.70 -24.25 9.15
N TYR A 439 -4.16 -24.45 7.92
CA TYR A 439 -5.53 -24.07 7.52
C TYR A 439 -6.61 -24.88 8.22
N MET A 440 -6.39 -26.18 8.46
CA MET A 440 -7.35 -27.03 9.18
C MET A 440 -7.46 -26.66 10.66
N LYS A 441 -6.34 -26.29 11.31
CA LYS A 441 -6.35 -25.74 12.67
C LYS A 441 -7.19 -24.46 12.74
N SER A 442 -7.00 -23.55 11.78
CA SER A 442 -7.78 -22.31 11.72
C SER A 442 -9.25 -22.55 11.38
N LEU A 443 -9.56 -23.55 10.55
CA LEU A 443 -10.93 -23.97 10.29
C LEU A 443 -11.59 -24.51 11.57
N ALA A 444 -10.91 -25.36 12.32
CA ALA A 444 -11.42 -25.87 13.60
C ALA A 444 -11.72 -24.72 14.58
N SER A 445 -10.79 -23.77 14.74
CA SER A 445 -10.99 -22.56 15.55
C SER A 445 -12.21 -21.74 15.10
N TYR A 446 -12.38 -21.59 13.77
CA TYR A 446 -13.54 -20.92 13.19
C TYR A 446 -14.87 -21.62 13.51
N LEU A 447 -14.88 -22.96 13.53
CA LEU A 447 -16.05 -23.77 13.82
C LEU A 447 -16.39 -23.80 15.33
N ASP A 448 -15.37 -23.81 16.21
CA ASP A 448 -15.52 -24.17 17.63
C ASP A 448 -15.91 -23.05 18.60
N GLU A 449 -15.76 -21.75 18.28
CA GLU A 449 -16.58 -20.60 18.73
C GLU A 449 -15.89 -19.22 18.49
N SER A 450 -16.68 -18.16 18.30
CA SER A 450 -16.33 -16.70 18.16
C SER A 450 -14.98 -16.24 17.57
N SER A 451 -14.33 -16.99 16.67
CA SER A 451 -13.13 -16.46 16.00
C SER A 451 -13.49 -15.27 15.10
N HIS A 452 -12.63 -14.25 15.05
CA HIS A 452 -12.72 -13.15 14.06
C HIS A 452 -12.22 -13.54 12.66
N ILE A 453 -12.05 -14.85 12.40
CA ILE A 453 -11.60 -15.39 11.12
C ILE A 453 -12.65 -15.16 10.05
N SER A 454 -12.24 -14.55 8.94
CA SER A 454 -13.10 -14.36 7.77
C SER A 454 -13.24 -15.68 6.98
N PRO A 455 -14.47 -16.07 6.57
CA PRO A 455 -14.66 -17.21 5.67
C PRO A 455 -13.90 -17.09 4.34
N GLN A 456 -13.55 -15.86 3.93
CA GLN A 456 -12.76 -15.61 2.73
C GLN A 456 -11.36 -16.22 2.78
N LEU A 457 -10.79 -16.42 3.98
CA LEU A 457 -9.52 -17.11 4.16
C LEU A 457 -9.55 -18.51 3.52
N PHE A 458 -10.61 -19.26 3.81
CA PHE A 458 -10.79 -20.62 3.30
C PHE A 458 -11.19 -20.64 1.82
N VAL A 459 -12.08 -19.72 1.41
CA VAL A 459 -12.50 -19.63 0.00
C VAL A 459 -11.30 -19.33 -0.90
N LYS A 460 -10.45 -18.35 -0.54
CA LYS A 460 -9.26 -18.00 -1.32
C LYS A 460 -8.26 -19.14 -1.41
N PHE A 461 -8.09 -19.88 -0.32
CA PHE A 461 -7.26 -21.08 -0.30
C PHE A 461 -7.80 -22.16 -1.26
N MET A 462 -9.09 -22.48 -1.18
CA MET A 462 -9.72 -23.47 -2.07
C MET A 462 -9.70 -23.05 -3.54
N GLU A 463 -9.87 -21.76 -3.85
CA GLU A 463 -9.75 -21.22 -5.22
C GLU A 463 -8.35 -21.43 -5.79
N ALA A 464 -7.32 -21.32 -4.94
CA ALA A 464 -5.93 -21.45 -5.35
C ALA A 464 -5.41 -22.89 -5.35
N PHE A 465 -5.94 -23.74 -4.47
CA PHE A 465 -5.54 -25.13 -4.31
C PHE A 465 -6.75 -26.08 -4.29
N PRO A 466 -7.43 -26.26 -5.43
CA PRO A 466 -8.63 -27.11 -5.54
C PRO A 466 -8.41 -28.57 -5.14
N GLU A 467 -7.17 -29.06 -5.16
CA GLU A 467 -6.80 -30.41 -4.73
C GLU A 467 -7.13 -30.67 -3.25
N HIS A 468 -7.27 -29.61 -2.45
CA HIS A 468 -7.57 -29.69 -1.02
C HIS A 468 -9.05 -29.45 -0.69
N CYS A 469 -9.92 -29.19 -1.66
CA CYS A 469 -11.35 -29.00 -1.42
C CYS A 469 -12.00 -30.21 -0.74
N TYR A 470 -11.52 -31.42 -1.01
CA TYR A 470 -12.03 -32.63 -0.35
C TYR A 470 -11.77 -32.63 1.15
N ASP A 471 -10.59 -32.16 1.58
CA ASP A 471 -10.25 -32.06 3.00
C ASP A 471 -11.23 -31.14 3.75
N PHE A 472 -11.61 -30.01 3.12
CA PHE A 472 -12.64 -29.10 3.65
C PHE A 472 -14.03 -29.72 3.67
N ILE A 473 -14.41 -30.49 2.65
CA ILE A 473 -15.70 -31.18 2.58
C ILE A 473 -15.87 -32.14 3.76
N VAL A 474 -14.84 -32.93 4.06
CA VAL A 474 -14.85 -33.87 5.18
C VAL A 474 -14.97 -33.12 6.51
N ALA A 475 -14.07 -32.15 6.76
CA ALA A 475 -14.05 -31.41 8.03
C ALA A 475 -15.34 -30.62 8.29
N LEU A 476 -15.89 -29.96 7.26
CA LEU A 476 -17.14 -29.21 7.38
C LEU A 476 -18.36 -30.13 7.49
N GLY A 477 -18.36 -31.27 6.79
CA GLY A 477 -19.46 -32.25 6.81
C GLY A 477 -19.68 -32.83 8.21
N GLU A 478 -18.61 -33.22 8.90
CA GLU A 478 -18.65 -33.75 10.27
C GLU A 478 -19.30 -32.74 11.25
N LYS A 479 -18.96 -31.45 11.13
CA LYS A 479 -19.45 -30.40 12.03
C LYS A 479 -20.82 -29.86 11.64
N ALA A 480 -21.20 -29.88 10.36
CA ALA A 480 -22.48 -29.34 9.86
C ALA A 480 -23.70 -29.98 10.54
N ALA A 481 -23.62 -31.25 10.95
CA ALA A 481 -24.68 -31.94 11.68
C ALA A 481 -24.83 -31.44 13.14
N SER A 482 -23.76 -30.94 13.76
CA SER A 482 -23.72 -30.54 15.18
C SER A 482 -24.12 -29.08 15.44
N CYS A 483 -23.88 -28.18 14.48
CA CYS A 483 -24.02 -26.73 14.68
C CYS A 483 -25.44 -26.17 14.46
N LEU A 484 -26.47 -26.98 14.72
CA LEU A 484 -27.89 -26.67 14.43
C LEU A 484 -28.45 -25.43 15.14
N GLN A 485 -27.82 -24.97 16.22
CA GLN A 485 -28.38 -23.94 17.11
C GLN A 485 -28.04 -22.49 16.69
N ARG A 486 -27.02 -22.25 15.85
CA ARG A 486 -26.56 -20.88 15.48
C ARG A 486 -26.77 -20.58 14.01
N ASN A 487 -27.83 -19.83 13.69
CA ASN A 487 -28.27 -19.59 12.31
C ASN A 487 -27.22 -18.92 11.40
N HIS A 488 -26.44 -17.96 11.91
CA HIS A 488 -25.44 -17.24 11.11
C HIS A 488 -24.24 -18.14 10.74
N LYS A 489 -23.68 -18.85 11.72
CA LYS A 489 -22.60 -19.82 11.50
C LYS A 489 -23.04 -20.97 10.59
N ARG A 490 -24.27 -21.46 10.77
CA ARG A 490 -24.90 -22.44 9.87
C ARG A 490 -24.87 -21.98 8.42
N LEU A 491 -25.28 -20.75 8.14
CA LEU A 491 -25.27 -20.22 6.77
C LEU A 491 -23.84 -20.15 6.22
N GLN A 492 -22.88 -19.71 7.01
CA GLN A 492 -21.48 -19.61 6.58
C GLN A 492 -20.84 -20.98 6.31
N MET A 493 -21.05 -21.98 7.18
CA MET A 493 -20.55 -23.35 6.94
C MET A 493 -21.16 -23.97 5.69
N LEU A 494 -22.47 -23.81 5.49
CA LEU A 494 -23.13 -24.28 4.26
C LEU A 494 -22.56 -23.57 3.03
N GLY A 495 -22.33 -22.25 3.11
CA GLY A 495 -21.66 -21.49 2.06
C GLY A 495 -20.23 -21.98 1.76
N LEU A 496 -19.46 -22.36 2.78
CA LEU A 496 -18.13 -22.95 2.62
C LEU A 496 -18.19 -24.34 1.99
N LEU A 497 -19.16 -25.19 2.38
CA LEU A 497 -19.40 -26.48 1.74
C LEU A 497 -19.79 -26.33 0.27
N VAL A 498 -20.67 -25.37 -0.04
CA VAL A 498 -21.06 -25.04 -1.42
C VAL A 498 -19.85 -24.56 -2.22
N ALA A 499 -18.98 -23.73 -1.64
CA ALA A 499 -17.73 -23.30 -2.29
C ALA A 499 -16.79 -24.49 -2.54
N ALA A 500 -16.57 -25.35 -1.54
CA ALA A 500 -15.70 -26.52 -1.66
C ALA A 500 -16.20 -27.49 -2.74
N LEU A 501 -17.49 -27.83 -2.75
CA LEU A 501 -18.10 -28.69 -3.77
C LEU A 501 -18.13 -28.07 -5.16
N ARG A 502 -18.14 -26.74 -5.27
CA ARG A 502 -18.08 -26.05 -6.56
C ARG A 502 -16.67 -26.07 -7.16
N LEU A 503 -15.65 -26.01 -6.30
CA LEU A 503 -14.24 -25.90 -6.70
C LEU A 503 -13.51 -27.25 -6.79
N ILE A 504 -14.03 -28.31 -6.14
CA ILE A 504 -13.41 -29.64 -6.12
C ILE A 504 -13.04 -30.16 -7.51
N GLN A 505 -11.82 -30.69 -7.62
CA GLN A 505 -11.36 -31.48 -8.76
C GLN A 505 -11.76 -32.94 -8.52
N VAL A 506 -12.82 -33.37 -9.17
CA VAL A 506 -13.46 -34.68 -8.94
C VAL A 506 -12.54 -35.85 -9.30
N GLU A 507 -11.61 -35.62 -10.23
CA GLU A 507 -10.65 -36.60 -10.72
C GLU A 507 -9.51 -36.89 -9.73
N SER A 508 -9.23 -35.97 -8.80
CA SER A 508 -8.14 -36.15 -7.82
C SER A 508 -8.57 -36.94 -6.58
N VAL A 509 -9.86 -37.24 -6.44
CA VAL A 509 -10.44 -37.90 -5.26
C VAL A 509 -10.93 -39.31 -5.61
N PRO A 510 -10.66 -40.34 -4.78
CA PRO A 510 -11.20 -41.67 -5.01
C PRO A 510 -12.73 -41.68 -5.08
N LYS A 511 -13.28 -42.21 -6.18
CA LYS A 511 -14.72 -42.27 -6.48
C LYS A 511 -15.59 -42.74 -5.31
N GLN A 512 -15.14 -43.76 -4.59
CA GLN A 512 -15.86 -44.33 -3.44
C GLN A 512 -15.95 -43.36 -2.26
N LYS A 513 -14.84 -42.70 -1.92
CA LYS A 513 -14.76 -41.76 -0.81
C LYS A 513 -15.62 -40.52 -1.09
N LEU A 514 -15.49 -39.97 -2.30
CA LEU A 514 -16.31 -38.83 -2.70
C LEU A 514 -17.78 -39.20 -2.75
N GLY A 515 -18.14 -40.34 -3.33
CA GLY A 515 -19.52 -40.83 -3.38
C GLY A 515 -20.16 -40.90 -2.00
N ALA A 516 -19.48 -41.48 -1.02
CA ALA A 516 -19.96 -41.55 0.36
C ALA A 516 -20.22 -40.14 0.95
N SER A 517 -19.26 -39.22 0.85
CA SER A 517 -19.42 -37.86 1.35
C SER A 517 -20.55 -37.09 0.65
N LEU A 518 -20.74 -37.29 -0.67
CA LEU A 518 -21.83 -36.65 -1.42
C LEU A 518 -23.21 -37.17 -0.97
N THR A 519 -23.34 -38.47 -0.70
CA THR A 519 -24.56 -39.06 -0.15
C THR A 519 -24.84 -38.55 1.25
N GLU A 520 -23.85 -38.53 2.15
CA GLU A 520 -24.01 -38.01 3.51
C GLU A 520 -24.45 -36.54 3.53
N LEU A 521 -23.83 -35.69 2.69
CA LEU A 521 -24.20 -34.28 2.57
C LEU A 521 -25.60 -34.10 1.98
N ALA A 522 -26.00 -34.94 1.03
CA ALA A 522 -27.35 -34.93 0.48
C ALA A 522 -28.37 -35.31 1.55
N ASP A 523 -28.15 -36.41 2.28
CA ASP A 523 -29.04 -36.87 3.35
C ASP A 523 -29.17 -35.83 4.47
N LEU A 524 -28.06 -35.22 4.88
CA LEU A 524 -28.06 -34.10 5.82
C LEU A 524 -28.89 -32.93 5.30
N SER A 525 -28.74 -32.58 4.02
CA SER A 525 -29.48 -31.48 3.40
C SER A 525 -30.99 -31.76 3.32
N VAL A 526 -31.37 -33.00 2.98
CA VAL A 526 -32.77 -33.45 2.97
C VAL A 526 -33.35 -33.35 4.38
N LYS A 527 -32.66 -33.91 5.38
CA LYS A 527 -33.09 -33.86 6.79
C LYS A 527 -33.31 -32.43 7.27
N MET A 528 -32.36 -31.54 6.99
CA MET A 528 -32.44 -30.13 7.40
C MET A 528 -33.58 -29.37 6.71
N LEU A 529 -33.88 -29.65 5.44
CA LEU A 529 -35.04 -29.07 4.74
C LEU A 529 -36.36 -29.58 5.33
N SER A 530 -36.45 -30.88 5.63
CA SER A 530 -37.65 -31.47 6.23
C SER A 530 -37.93 -30.89 7.62
N GLU A 531 -36.92 -30.80 8.49
CA GLU A 531 -37.06 -30.16 9.82
C GLU A 531 -37.53 -28.70 9.73
N MET A 532 -37.06 -27.94 8.74
CA MET A 532 -37.48 -26.55 8.54
C MET A 532 -38.96 -26.43 8.14
N VAL A 533 -39.43 -27.34 7.29
CA VAL A 533 -40.84 -27.40 6.86
C VAL A 533 -41.74 -27.86 8.02
N GLU A 534 -41.31 -28.86 8.78
CA GLU A 534 -42.03 -29.37 9.97
C GLU A 534 -42.20 -28.29 11.04
N LYS A 535 -41.14 -27.54 11.34
CA LYS A 535 -41.16 -26.42 12.29
C LYS A 535 -41.93 -25.20 11.77
N LYS A 536 -42.35 -25.18 10.50
CA LYS A 536 -43.04 -24.05 9.83
C LYS A 536 -42.27 -22.72 9.86
N GLU A 537 -40.95 -22.77 10.04
CA GLU A 537 -40.07 -21.60 10.08
C GLU A 537 -38.95 -21.69 9.02
N PRO A 538 -39.29 -21.63 7.72
CA PRO A 538 -38.29 -21.72 6.66
C PRO A 538 -37.44 -20.44 6.61
N LYS A 539 -36.17 -20.59 6.96
CA LYS A 539 -35.12 -19.60 6.68
C LYS A 539 -34.68 -19.70 5.22
N MET A 540 -35.06 -18.73 4.41
CA MET A 540 -34.87 -18.79 2.96
C MET A 540 -33.41 -18.84 2.52
N SER A 541 -32.53 -18.06 3.16
CA SER A 541 -31.08 -18.07 2.88
C SER A 541 -30.45 -19.46 3.10
N VAL A 542 -30.82 -20.13 4.18
CA VAL A 542 -30.37 -21.50 4.48
C VAL A 542 -30.95 -22.49 3.46
N ALA A 543 -32.22 -22.35 3.09
CA ALA A 543 -32.84 -23.20 2.08
C ALA A 543 -32.17 -23.08 0.71
N VAL A 544 -31.69 -21.88 0.33
CA VAL A 544 -30.92 -21.67 -0.90
C VAL A 544 -29.62 -22.48 -0.88
N GLU A 545 -28.82 -22.37 0.19
CA GLU A 545 -27.56 -23.11 0.30
C GLU A 545 -27.78 -24.63 0.33
N LEU A 546 -28.81 -25.13 1.04
CA LEU A 546 -29.14 -26.56 1.05
C LEU A 546 -29.56 -27.07 -0.33
N CYS A 547 -30.32 -26.28 -1.09
CA CYS A 547 -30.66 -26.62 -2.48
C CYS A 547 -29.41 -26.61 -3.37
N ASP A 548 -28.47 -25.68 -3.15
CA ASP A 548 -27.19 -25.65 -3.86
C ASP A 548 -26.34 -26.89 -3.55
N LEU A 549 -26.29 -27.34 -2.29
CA LEU A 549 -25.61 -28.58 -1.92
C LEU A 549 -26.20 -29.79 -2.63
N LEU A 550 -27.53 -29.93 -2.67
CA LEU A 550 -28.19 -31.03 -3.37
C LEU A 550 -27.87 -31.05 -4.87
N LEU A 551 -27.96 -29.90 -5.54
CA LEU A 551 -27.66 -29.77 -6.97
C LEU A 551 -26.18 -30.03 -7.27
N LEU A 552 -25.27 -29.51 -6.44
CA LEU A 552 -23.84 -29.76 -6.58
C LEU A 552 -23.51 -31.23 -6.31
N ALA A 553 -24.11 -31.85 -5.29
CA ALA A 553 -23.89 -33.26 -5.01
C ALA A 553 -24.31 -34.15 -6.18
N SER A 554 -25.45 -33.86 -6.82
CA SER A 554 -25.83 -34.58 -8.03
C SER A 554 -24.91 -34.31 -9.21
N LYS A 555 -24.52 -33.05 -9.44
CA LYS A 555 -23.60 -32.68 -10.52
C LYS A 555 -22.25 -33.38 -10.37
N GLN A 556 -21.68 -33.37 -9.17
CA GLN A 556 -20.39 -34.01 -8.90
C GLN A 556 -20.52 -35.54 -8.93
N SER A 557 -21.64 -36.12 -8.46
CA SER A 557 -21.91 -37.55 -8.62
C SER A 557 -21.91 -37.97 -10.08
N ALA A 558 -22.60 -37.20 -10.94
CA ALA A 558 -22.61 -37.43 -12.38
C ALA A 558 -21.22 -37.32 -13.01
N ALA A 559 -20.38 -36.37 -12.57
CA ALA A 559 -19.02 -36.19 -13.06
C ALA A 559 -18.12 -37.42 -12.80
N VAL A 560 -18.34 -38.16 -11.71
CA VAL A 560 -17.62 -39.41 -11.41
C VAL A 560 -18.37 -40.67 -11.88
N GLY A 561 -19.49 -40.50 -12.58
CA GLY A 561 -20.35 -41.61 -13.04
C GLY A 561 -20.99 -42.40 -11.90
N LEU A 562 -21.42 -41.71 -10.85
CA LEU A 562 -22.31 -42.22 -9.79
C LEU A 562 -23.75 -41.76 -10.06
N GLU A 563 -24.71 -42.50 -9.53
CA GLU A 563 -26.10 -42.08 -9.54
C GLU A 563 -26.30 -40.87 -8.61
N SER A 564 -27.18 -39.95 -9.01
CA SER A 564 -27.49 -38.77 -8.19
C SER A 564 -28.10 -39.21 -6.84
N PRO A 565 -27.64 -38.64 -5.70
CA PRO A 565 -28.13 -39.01 -4.38
C PRO A 565 -29.59 -38.57 -4.13
N VAL A 566 -30.14 -37.67 -4.96
CA VAL A 566 -31.55 -37.25 -4.84
C VAL A 566 -32.49 -38.05 -5.75
N ARG A 567 -31.96 -38.90 -6.63
CA ARG A 567 -32.77 -39.62 -7.62
C ARG A 567 -33.77 -40.55 -6.92
N GLY A 568 -35.04 -40.44 -7.29
CA GLY A 568 -36.11 -41.26 -6.69
C GLY A 568 -36.50 -40.88 -5.25
N ASN A 569 -35.96 -39.80 -4.67
CA ASN A 569 -36.28 -39.38 -3.30
C ASN A 569 -37.66 -38.70 -3.21
N THR A 570 -38.72 -39.51 -3.02
CA THR A 570 -40.11 -39.04 -2.92
C THR A 570 -40.39 -38.21 -1.65
N PRO A 571 -39.81 -38.50 -0.46
CA PRO A 571 -39.95 -37.61 0.70
C PRO A 571 -39.39 -36.22 0.45
N LEU A 572 -38.23 -36.10 -0.23
CA LEU A 572 -37.66 -34.81 -0.60
C LEU A 572 -38.59 -34.05 -1.56
N ALA A 573 -39.17 -34.72 -2.56
CA ALA A 573 -40.11 -34.07 -3.48
C ALA A 573 -41.32 -33.46 -2.75
N SER A 574 -41.86 -34.17 -1.74
CA SER A 574 -42.95 -33.66 -0.90
C SER A 574 -42.52 -32.48 -0.04
N THR A 575 -41.32 -32.55 0.55
CA THR A 575 -40.72 -31.48 1.36
C THR A 575 -40.55 -30.20 0.53
N LEU A 576 -40.02 -30.32 -0.69
CA LEU A 576 -39.80 -29.23 -1.62
C LEU A 576 -41.11 -28.61 -2.14
N ALA A 577 -42.15 -29.42 -2.35
CA ALA A 577 -43.48 -28.94 -2.71
C ALA A 577 -44.10 -28.11 -1.57
N SER A 578 -43.99 -28.59 -0.33
CA SER A 578 -44.43 -27.85 0.87
C SER A 578 -43.65 -26.55 1.02
N LEU A 579 -42.33 -26.58 0.84
CA LEU A 579 -41.47 -25.39 0.91
C LEU A 579 -41.89 -24.30 -0.07
N LYS A 580 -42.27 -24.66 -1.32
CA LYS A 580 -42.82 -23.69 -2.31
C LYS A 580 -44.08 -22.97 -1.83
N GLY A 581 -44.86 -23.57 -0.95
CA GLY A 581 -46.07 -22.98 -0.36
C GLY A 581 -45.80 -21.81 0.60
N PHE A 582 -44.62 -21.75 1.22
CA PHE A 582 -44.27 -20.77 2.25
C PHE A 582 -43.78 -19.43 1.71
N LYS A 583 -44.60 -18.58 1.07
CA LYS A 583 -44.20 -17.24 0.55
C LYS A 583 -42.87 -17.19 -0.28
N VAL A 584 -42.29 -18.35 -0.63
CA VAL A 584 -41.19 -18.57 -1.58
C VAL A 584 -41.56 -18.03 -2.96
N SER A 585 -42.86 -17.75 -3.15
CA SER A 585 -43.43 -16.95 -4.22
C SER A 585 -42.61 -15.71 -4.59
N LYS A 586 -41.99 -15.04 -3.61
CA LYS A 586 -41.21 -13.80 -3.80
C LYS A 586 -39.73 -14.02 -4.14
N GLU A 587 -39.15 -15.19 -3.86
CA GLU A 587 -37.75 -15.50 -4.17
C GLU A 587 -37.61 -16.29 -5.47
N LYS A 588 -37.34 -15.59 -6.57
CA LYS A 588 -37.17 -16.21 -7.90
C LYS A 588 -36.04 -17.24 -7.94
N LEU A 589 -34.97 -17.03 -7.17
CA LEU A 589 -33.78 -17.90 -7.15
C LEU A 589 -34.10 -19.28 -6.54
N LEU A 590 -34.63 -19.30 -5.32
CA LEU A 590 -34.97 -20.52 -4.60
C LEU A 590 -35.97 -21.37 -5.39
N LYS A 591 -37.00 -20.75 -5.98
CA LYS A 591 -37.96 -21.43 -6.87
C LYS A 591 -37.30 -22.18 -8.04
N ARG A 592 -36.31 -21.55 -8.70
CA ARG A 592 -35.61 -22.16 -9.84
C ARG A 592 -34.86 -23.40 -9.39
N LYS A 593 -34.10 -23.30 -8.28
CA LYS A 593 -33.36 -24.42 -7.70
C LYS A 593 -34.28 -25.57 -7.31
N ILE A 594 -35.40 -25.28 -6.64
CA ILE A 594 -36.38 -26.32 -6.27
C ILE A 594 -36.93 -27.04 -7.51
N ASN A 595 -37.26 -26.30 -8.58
CA ASN A 595 -37.75 -26.92 -9.82
C ASN A 595 -36.71 -27.81 -10.48
N GLU A 596 -35.43 -27.43 -10.41
CA GLU A 596 -34.32 -28.21 -10.94
C GLU A 596 -34.15 -29.53 -10.17
N ILE A 597 -34.15 -29.47 -8.83
CA ILE A 597 -34.07 -30.67 -7.97
C ILE A 597 -35.27 -31.60 -8.23
N LEU A 598 -36.48 -31.07 -8.36
CA LEU A 598 -37.68 -31.89 -8.67
C LEU A 598 -37.57 -32.62 -10.02
N ARG A 599 -36.94 -32.01 -11.03
CA ARG A 599 -36.68 -32.67 -12.31
C ARG A 599 -35.65 -33.78 -12.16
N GLU A 600 -34.63 -33.56 -11.35
CA GLU A 600 -33.59 -34.53 -11.08
C GLU A 600 -34.12 -35.76 -10.33
N ILE A 601 -34.99 -35.56 -9.34
CA ILE A 601 -35.70 -36.64 -8.62
C ILE A 601 -36.48 -37.53 -9.61
N GLN A 602 -37.15 -36.93 -10.59
CA GLN A 602 -37.98 -37.62 -11.59
C GLN A 602 -37.16 -38.35 -12.67
N GLY A 603 -35.85 -38.11 -12.76
CA GLY A 603 -34.96 -38.80 -13.69
C GLY A 603 -35.19 -38.42 -15.16
N SER A 604 -34.99 -37.14 -15.53
CA SER A 604 -34.94 -36.77 -16.94
C SER A 604 -33.60 -37.16 -17.58
N LYS A 605 -33.63 -38.03 -18.59
CA LYS A 605 -32.50 -38.24 -19.52
C LYS A 605 -32.09 -36.90 -20.14
N VAL A 606 -30.87 -36.45 -19.91
CA VAL A 606 -30.24 -35.41 -20.73
C VAL A 606 -29.76 -36.11 -22.00
N THR A 607 -30.53 -35.99 -23.09
CA THR A 607 -29.97 -36.12 -24.43
C THR A 607 -29.28 -34.82 -24.79
N ASP A 608 -28.08 -34.94 -25.37
CA ASP A 608 -27.28 -33.90 -25.99
C ASP A 608 -28.10 -32.73 -26.55
N ALA A 609 -27.79 -31.53 -26.07
CA ALA A 609 -28.04 -30.30 -26.80
C ALA A 609 -26.90 -29.33 -26.48
N SER A 610 -25.84 -29.42 -27.29
CA SER A 610 -24.91 -28.33 -27.50
C SER A 610 -25.71 -27.06 -27.85
N GLN A 611 -25.75 -26.09 -26.95
CA GLN A 611 -25.94 -24.71 -27.35
C GLN A 611 -24.83 -23.87 -26.76
N GLY A 612 -23.86 -23.61 -27.65
CA GLY A 612 -22.84 -22.62 -27.46
C GLY A 612 -23.44 -21.28 -27.07
N SER A 613 -22.73 -20.63 -26.16
CA SER A 613 -22.73 -19.21 -25.89
C SER A 613 -23.04 -18.39 -27.14
N LYS A 614 -24.17 -17.67 -27.14
CA LYS A 614 -24.37 -16.52 -28.01
C LYS A 614 -23.39 -15.41 -27.58
N SER A 615 -22.25 -15.37 -28.26
CA SER A 615 -21.41 -14.18 -28.37
C SER A 615 -22.23 -13.00 -28.91
N GLN A 616 -22.32 -11.93 -28.12
CA GLN A 616 -22.75 -10.61 -28.58
C GLN A 616 -21.77 -10.12 -29.65
N LYS A 617 -22.14 -10.23 -30.92
CA LYS A 617 -21.43 -9.58 -32.02
C LYS A 617 -22.06 -8.21 -32.26
N LYS A 618 -21.37 -7.19 -31.75
CA LYS A 618 -21.50 -5.76 -32.04
C LYS A 618 -21.47 -5.56 -33.57
N LYS A 619 -22.55 -5.06 -34.16
CA LYS A 619 -22.59 -4.64 -35.58
C LYS A 619 -21.68 -3.42 -35.77
N ARG A 620 -20.62 -3.54 -36.59
CA ARG A 620 -20.02 -2.41 -37.33
C ARG A 620 -20.74 -2.28 -38.67
N PRO A 621 -20.96 -1.08 -39.20
CA PRO A 621 -21.59 -0.88 -40.50
C PRO A 621 -20.57 -1.16 -41.61
N ALA A 622 -21.01 -1.86 -42.66
CA ALA A 622 -20.27 -2.00 -43.90
C ALA A 622 -20.74 -0.91 -44.87
N SER A 623 -19.77 -0.12 -45.30
CA SER A 623 -19.77 0.77 -46.45
C SER A 623 -20.18 0.04 -47.73
N VAL A 624 -21.14 0.61 -48.45
CA VAL A 624 -21.37 0.33 -49.87
C VAL A 624 -21.15 1.65 -50.59
N GLU A 625 -20.09 1.67 -51.39
CA GLU A 625 -19.88 2.66 -52.45
C GLU A 625 -21.03 2.53 -53.45
N GLY A 626 -21.76 3.61 -53.63
CA GLY A 626 -22.77 3.79 -54.66
C GLY A 626 -22.47 5.11 -55.37
N ASP A 627 -22.04 4.96 -56.62
CA ASP A 627 -21.70 6.00 -57.58
C ASP A 627 -22.89 6.94 -57.89
N ALA A 628 -22.54 8.08 -58.45
CA ALA A 628 -23.30 9.28 -58.77
C ALA A 628 -24.74 9.10 -59.31
N THR A 629 -25.64 10.01 -58.91
CA THR A 629 -26.19 11.06 -59.80
C THR A 629 -27.27 11.94 -59.13
N SER A 630 -27.31 13.18 -59.61
CA SER A 630 -28.09 14.37 -59.24
C SER A 630 -29.63 14.25 -59.04
N LYS A 631 -30.20 15.02 -58.09
CA LYS A 631 -31.06 16.22 -58.32
C LYS A 631 -31.82 16.69 -57.06
N LYS A 632 -31.66 17.99 -56.74
CA LYS A 632 -32.64 19.04 -56.30
C LYS A 632 -34.02 18.54 -55.78
N ALA A 633 -34.65 19.02 -54.70
CA ALA A 633 -34.78 20.39 -54.17
C ALA A 633 -35.59 20.42 -52.84
N LYS A 634 -35.43 21.54 -52.07
CA LYS A 634 -36.44 22.23 -51.20
C LYS A 634 -36.97 21.45 -49.96
N LYS A 635 -37.23 22.02 -48.78
CA LYS A 635 -37.39 23.41 -48.30
C LYS A 635 -37.35 23.43 -46.76
N LYS A 636 -36.80 24.52 -46.21
CA LYS A 636 -36.90 25.11 -44.86
C LYS A 636 -38.03 24.62 -43.93
N ALA A 637 -37.70 24.41 -42.65
CA ALA A 637 -37.98 25.36 -41.57
C ALA A 637 -36.85 25.27 -40.54
#